data_AF-A0A7G9LBK2-F1
#
_entry.id   AF-A0A7G9LBK2-F1
#
_cell.length_a   1.000
_cell.length_b   1.000
_cell.length_c   1.000
_cell.angle_alpha   90.00
_cell.angle_beta   90.00
_cell.angle_gamma   90.00
#
_symmetry.space_group_name_H-M   'P 1'
#
loop_
_entity.id
_entity.type
_entity.pdbx_description
1 polymer ?
#
loop_
_entity_poly.entity_id
_entity_poly.type
_entity_poly.pdbx_seq_one_letter_code
_entity_poly.pdbx_strand_id
1 'polypeptide(L)'
;MLEIRPNCEHCNKNLPNTSTEAMICSFECTYCKTCALEVFENVCPTCTGNFVERPIRPSKYKGKYPASKKSVFKPKDLEEAKKKSNRFKEIHPSER
;
A
#
# COMPACT_ATOMS: atom_id res chain seq x y z
N MET A 1 2.18 13.87 8.32
CA MET A 1 2.38 12.66 9.15
C MET A 1 1.59 11.55 8.50
N LEU A 2 2.21 10.37 8.31
CA LEU A 2 1.56 9.23 7.66
C LEU A 2 0.18 8.91 8.26
N GLU A 3 -0.87 8.81 7.44
CA GLU A 3 -2.25 8.65 7.93
C GLU A 3 -2.49 7.31 8.65
N ILE A 4 -1.70 6.27 8.33
CA ILE A 4 -1.88 4.87 8.78
C ILE A 4 -3.29 4.39 8.44
N ARG A 5 -3.51 4.12 7.14
CA ARG A 5 -4.79 3.58 6.64
C ARG A 5 -5.03 2.17 7.21
N PRO A 6 -6.22 1.87 7.74
CA PRO A 6 -6.48 0.66 8.51
C PRO A 6 -6.84 -0.55 7.65
N ASN A 7 -6.84 -0.44 6.32
CA ASN A 7 -7.26 -1.50 5.41
C ASN A 7 -6.48 -1.47 4.08
N CYS A 8 -6.49 -2.60 3.37
CA CYS A 8 -6.00 -2.71 2.00
C CYS A 8 -6.99 -2.02 1.04
N GLU A 9 -6.48 -1.12 0.20
CA GLU A 9 -7.32 -0.40 -0.75
C GLU A 9 -7.93 -1.28 -1.83
N HIS A 10 -7.33 -2.44 -2.14
CA HIS A 10 -7.82 -3.33 -3.19
C HIS A 10 -8.78 -4.42 -2.70
N CYS A 11 -8.38 -5.18 -1.67
CA CYS A 11 -9.14 -6.35 -1.20
C CYS A 11 -9.84 -6.12 0.15
N ASN A 12 -9.76 -4.91 0.70
CA ASN A 12 -10.34 -4.51 1.99
C ASN A 12 -9.81 -5.25 3.23
N LYS A 13 -8.74 -6.04 3.13
CA LYS A 13 -8.12 -6.72 4.27
C LYS A 13 -7.77 -5.72 5.38
N ASN A 14 -8.04 -6.05 6.64
CA ASN A 14 -7.67 -5.21 7.78
C ASN A 14 -6.14 -5.11 7.93
N LEU A 15 -5.65 -3.88 8.01
CA LEU A 15 -4.24 -3.51 8.16
C LEU A 15 -4.08 -2.52 9.34
N PRO A 16 -4.36 -2.96 10.58
CA PRO A 16 -4.21 -2.11 11.77
C PRO A 16 -2.77 -1.59 11.88
N ASN A 17 -2.53 -0.57 12.70
CA ASN A 17 -1.18 0.02 12.88
C ASN A 17 -0.09 -1.03 13.17
N THR A 18 -0.43 -2.13 13.85
CA THR A 18 0.49 -3.23 14.20
C THR A 18 0.65 -4.29 13.10
N SER A 19 -0.03 -4.14 11.96
CA SER A 19 0.06 -5.11 10.86
C SER A 19 1.43 -5.06 10.19
N THR A 20 2.07 -6.23 10.11
CA THR A 20 3.32 -6.47 9.35
C THR A 20 3.06 -6.79 7.88
N GLU A 21 1.79 -6.92 7.48
CA GLU A 21 1.41 -7.18 6.09
C GLU A 21 1.10 -5.90 5.31
N ALA A 22 1.09 -4.74 5.97
CA ALA A 22 0.77 -3.47 5.34
C ALA A 22 1.95 -2.98 4.50
N MET A 23 1.73 -2.82 3.20
CA MET A 23 2.66 -2.24 2.25
C MET A 23 2.18 -0.86 1.85
N ILE A 24 3.12 0.06 1.60
CA ILE A 24 2.84 1.46 1.28
C ILE A 24 3.75 1.99 0.17
N CYS A 25 3.25 2.90 -0.66
CA CYS A 25 4.05 3.70 -1.60
C CYS A 25 4.24 5.15 -1.12
N SER A 26 5.03 5.95 -1.86
CA SER A 26 5.30 7.35 -1.53
C SER A 26 4.06 8.27 -1.47
N PHE A 27 2.97 7.89 -2.15
CA PHE A 27 1.68 8.61 -2.13
C PHE A 27 0.68 8.03 -1.13
N GLU A 28 1.16 7.22 -0.19
CA GLU A 28 0.38 6.57 0.87
C GLU A 28 -0.72 5.60 0.38
N CYS A 29 -0.65 5.12 -0.88
CA CYS A 29 -1.48 3.99 -1.30
C CYS A 29 -1.10 2.78 -0.45
N THR A 30 -2.08 2.20 0.24
CA THR A 30 -1.88 1.12 1.21
C THR A 30 -2.51 -0.17 0.71
N TYR A 31 -1.71 -1.24 0.64
CA TYR A 31 -2.16 -2.56 0.20
C TYR A 31 -1.62 -3.63 1.14
N CYS A 32 -2.24 -4.81 1.20
CA CYS A 32 -1.63 -5.95 1.88
C CYS A 32 -0.46 -6.51 1.03
N LYS A 33 0.43 -7.26 1.67
CA LYS A 33 1.61 -7.88 1.04
C LYS A 33 1.24 -8.69 -0.21
N THR A 34 0.18 -9.50 -0.14
CA THR A 34 -0.36 -10.26 -1.28
C THR A 34 -0.74 -9.34 -2.44
N CYS A 35 -1.54 -8.29 -2.21
CA CYS A 35 -1.92 -7.39 -3.30
C CYS A 35 -0.71 -6.62 -3.86
N ALA A 36 0.17 -6.13 -3.00
CA ALA A 36 1.32 -5.34 -3.41
C ALA A 36 2.35 -6.16 -4.24
N LEU A 37 2.62 -7.40 -3.83
CA LEU A 37 3.71 -8.20 -4.40
C LEU A 37 3.21 -9.22 -5.42
N GLU A 38 2.05 -9.85 -5.22
CA GLU A 38 1.54 -10.90 -6.10
C GLU A 38 0.58 -10.34 -7.15
N VAL A 39 -0.34 -9.44 -6.75
CA VAL A 39 -1.33 -8.88 -7.69
C VAL A 39 -0.74 -7.74 -8.52
N PHE A 40 0.06 -6.87 -7.90
CA PHE A 40 0.61 -5.67 -8.54
C PHE A 40 2.10 -5.78 -8.89
N GLU A 41 2.76 -6.90 -8.56
CA GLU A 41 4.17 -7.17 -8.90
C GLU A 41 5.12 -6.01 -8.52
N ASN A 42 4.94 -5.43 -7.32
CA ASN A 42 5.72 -4.30 -6.82
C ASN A 42 5.64 -3.02 -7.69
N VAL A 43 4.58 -2.84 -8.47
CA VAL A 43 4.27 -1.63 -9.24
C VAL A 43 2.95 -1.05 -8.77
N CYS A 44 2.96 0.13 -8.17
CA CYS A 44 1.73 0.72 -7.67
C CYS A 44 0.75 1.02 -8.83
N PRO A 45 -0.50 0.51 -8.78
CA PRO A 45 -1.46 0.69 -9.86
C PRO A 45 -1.94 2.14 -9.99
N THR A 46 -1.70 2.98 -8.98
CA THR A 46 -2.04 4.41 -9.00
C THR A 46 -0.86 5.27 -9.47
N CYS A 47 0.33 5.10 -8.90
CA CYS A 47 1.46 6.02 -9.07
C CYS A 47 2.74 5.39 -9.65
N THR A 48 2.68 4.13 -10.12
CA THR A 48 3.79 3.35 -10.73
C THR A 48 5.06 3.14 -9.90
N GLY A 49 5.18 3.78 -8.73
CA GLY A 49 6.27 3.57 -7.77
C GLY A 49 6.26 2.17 -7.13
N ASN A 50 7.26 1.90 -6.29
CA ASN A 50 7.38 0.64 -5.57
C ASN A 50 6.58 0.63 -4.25
N PHE A 51 6.52 -0.56 -3.66
CA PHE A 51 6.01 -0.77 -2.32
C PHE A 51 7.14 -1.08 -1.34
N VAL A 52 6.96 -0.61 -0.11
CA VAL A 52 7.78 -0.97 1.05
C VAL A 52 6.87 -1.31 2.22
N GLU A 53 7.39 -2.00 3.23
CA GLU A 53 6.64 -2.26 4.46
C GLU A 53 6.27 -0.93 5.13
N ARG A 54 5.00 -0.79 5.51
CA ARG A 54 4.49 0.43 6.15
C ARG A 54 5.04 0.50 7.58
N PRO A 55 5.73 1.59 7.96
CA PRO A 55 6.26 1.74 9.31
C PRO A 55 5.16 1.65 10.37
N ILE A 56 5.45 0.90 11.45
CA ILE A 56 4.56 0.75 12.60
C ILE A 56 4.71 1.97 13.51
N ARG A 57 3.61 2.67 13.80
CA ARG A 57 3.63 3.77 14.76
C ARG A 57 3.87 3.22 16.18
N PRO A 58 4.90 3.67 16.91
CA PRO A 58 5.19 3.19 18.26
C PRO A 58 4.03 3.37 19.23
N SER A 59 3.87 2.44 20.17
CA SER A 59 2.74 2.41 21.11
C SER A 59 2.57 3.71 21.90
N LYS A 60 3.67 4.37 22.30
CA LYS A 60 3.65 5.66 23.02
C LYS A 60 2.95 6.80 22.26
N TYR A 61 2.82 6.69 20.94
CA TYR A 61 2.19 7.70 20.09
C TYR A 61 0.77 7.33 19.64
N LYS A 62 0.25 6.13 19.95
CA LYS A 62 -1.08 5.69 19.49
C LYS A 62 -2.22 6.58 20.01
N GLY A 63 -2.09 7.17 21.21
CA GLY A 63 -3.10 8.07 21.76
C GLY A 63 -3.06 9.48 21.13
N LYS A 64 -1.87 10.06 21.01
CA LYS A 64 -1.68 11.41 20.45
C LYS A 64 -1.84 11.45 18.93
N TYR A 65 -1.45 10.39 18.25
CA TYR A 65 -1.45 10.26 16.79
C TYR A 65 -2.07 8.91 16.40
N PRO A 66 -3.40 8.75 16.56
CA PRO A 66 -4.07 7.49 16.25
C PRO A 66 -3.98 7.15 14.76
N ALA A 67 -4.22 5.87 14.44
CA ALA A 67 -4.42 5.47 13.05
C ALA A 67 -5.67 6.14 12.46
N SER A 68 -5.75 6.24 11.14
CA SER A 68 -6.94 6.80 10.48
C SER A 68 -8.18 6.00 10.86
N LYS A 69 -9.28 6.73 11.12
CA LYS A 69 -10.62 6.14 11.30
C LYS A 69 -11.30 5.85 9.96
N LYS A 70 -10.79 6.42 8.85
CA LYS A 70 -11.32 6.19 7.51
C LYS A 70 -10.68 4.94 6.91
N SER A 71 -11.52 3.97 6.57
CA SER A 71 -11.15 2.92 5.62
C SER A 71 -11.21 3.48 4.20
N VAL A 72 -10.23 3.13 3.38
CA VAL A 72 -10.20 3.47 1.96
C VAL A 72 -10.35 2.15 1.21
N PHE A 73 -11.52 1.87 0.68
CA PHE A 73 -11.76 0.72 -0.19
C PHE A 73 -12.00 1.21 -1.61
N LYS A 74 -10.99 1.01 -2.47
CA LYS A 74 -10.97 1.45 -3.87
C LYS A 74 -10.32 0.35 -4.72
N PRO A 75 -11.04 -0.76 -4.96
CA PRO A 75 -10.57 -1.83 -5.83
C PRO A 75 -10.05 -1.28 -7.16
N LYS A 76 -8.90 -1.79 -7.59
CA LYS A 76 -8.30 -1.43 -8.86
C LYS A 76 -8.74 -2.41 -9.93
N ASP A 77 -8.90 -1.90 -11.14
CA ASP A 77 -9.08 -2.73 -12.31
C ASP A 77 -7.82 -3.57 -12.53
N LEU A 78 -7.99 -4.89 -12.58
CA LEU A 78 -6.87 -5.83 -12.65
C LEU A 78 -6.21 -5.85 -14.03
N GLU A 79 -6.97 -5.58 -15.10
CA GLU A 79 -6.44 -5.52 -16.46
C GLU A 79 -5.56 -4.28 -16.63
N GLU A 80 -6.00 -3.12 -16.14
CA GLU A 80 -5.20 -1.90 -16.15
C GLU A 80 -3.97 -2.01 -15.24
N ALA A 81 -4.15 -2.57 -14.04
CA ALA A 81 -3.04 -2.80 -13.11
C ALA A 81 -1.97 -3.69 -13.74
N LYS A 82 -2.38 -4.80 -14.37
CA LYS A 82 -1.46 -5.73 -15.05
C LYS A 82 -0.73 -5.09 -16.22
N LYS A 83 -1.39 -4.24 -17.01
CA LYS A 83 -0.73 -3.44 -18.05
C LYS A 83 0.38 -2.54 -17.49
N LYS A 84 0.12 -1.87 -16.36
CA LYS A 84 1.15 -1.06 -15.67
C LYS A 84 2.27 -1.92 -15.12
N SER A 85 1.95 -3.02 -14.42
CA SER A 85 2.95 -3.94 -13.88
C SER A 85 3.87 -4.47 -14.98
N ASN A 86 3.34 -4.98 -16.09
CA ASN A 86 4.15 -5.45 -17.21
C ASN A 86 5.06 -4.39 -17.82
N ARG A 87 4.62 -3.12 -17.80
CA ARG A 87 5.40 -2.00 -18.36
C ARG A 87 6.56 -1.58 -17.46
N PHE A 88 6.40 -1.65 -16.14
CA PHE A 88 7.34 -1.02 -15.19
C PHE A 88 8.05 -2.00 -14.25
N LYS A 89 7.62 -3.26 -14.13
CA LYS A 89 8.17 -4.19 -13.13
C LYS A 89 9.66 -4.46 -13.29
N GLU A 90 10.14 -4.52 -14.52
CA GLU A 90 11.56 -4.76 -14.86
C GLU A 90 12.43 -3.51 -14.73
N ILE A 91 11.83 -2.31 -14.60
CA ILE A 91 12.57 -1.06 -14.40
C ILE A 91 12.88 -0.92 -12.91
N HIS A 92 14.12 -0.59 -12.56
CA HIS A 92 14.50 -0.39 -11.17
C HIS A 92 13.68 0.77 -10.55
N PRO A 93 13.18 0.67 -9.31
CA PRO A 93 12.30 1.69 -8.73
C PRO A 93 12.82 3.13 -8.75
N SER A 94 14.14 3.34 -8.72
CA SER A 94 14.74 4.69 -8.82
C SER A 94 14.71 5.29 -10.22
N GLU A 95 14.40 4.49 -11.25
CA GLU A 95 14.41 4.86 -12.67
C GLU A 95 13.01 4.78 -13.31
N ARG A 96 11.97 4.50 -12.50
CA ARG A 96 10.57 4.41 -12.94
C ARG A 96 9.89 5.77 -13.08
#